data_AF-A0A523H4P9-F1
#
_entry.id   AF-A0A523H4P9-F1
#
_cell.length_a   1.000
_cell.length_b   1.000
_cell.length_c   1.000
_cell.angle_alpha   90.00
_cell.angle_beta   90.00
_cell.angle_gamma   90.00
#
_symmetry.space_group_name_H-M   'P 1'
#
loop_
_entity.id
_entity.type
_entity.pdbx_description
1 polymer ?
#
loop_
_entity_poly.entity_id
_entity_poly.type
_entity_poly.pdbx_seq_one_letter_code
_entity_poly.pdbx_strand_id
1 'polypeptide(L)'
;MEADLGVAWYPSDKGEAPGVFKSVSPAWNNQNLLSLSRVIHSHCILAHVCAALPGLPVAQLNCHPIAWEQFTFMHNGSIRESQTVKRQLWRELSDSSYAWMQGTTDSETIFALFVDIYSAHKGESSTEKMATAVLTTIESIESLLKSAGHTAGCDLNLAVSDGRSAVVSRYSTKGATPNS
;
A
#
# COMPACT_ATOMS: atom_id res chain seq x y z
N MET A 1 15.83 -14.81 -10.31
CA MET A 1 15.26 -13.82 -9.39
C MET A 1 13.81 -13.65 -9.82
N GLU A 2 12.88 -14.04 -8.95
CA GLU A 2 11.47 -13.75 -9.19
C GLU A 2 11.24 -12.29 -8.80
N ALA A 3 10.69 -11.52 -9.72
CA ALA A 3 10.35 -10.13 -9.49
C ALA A 3 8.92 -9.91 -9.94
N ASP A 4 8.13 -9.30 -9.08
CA ASP A 4 6.77 -8.90 -9.41
C ASP A 4 6.73 -7.44 -9.84
N LEU A 5 5.62 -7.09 -10.49
CA LEU A 5 5.33 -5.73 -10.86
C LEU A 5 3.84 -5.44 -10.71
N GLY A 6 3.52 -4.17 -10.54
CA GLY A 6 2.21 -3.66 -10.84
C GLY A 6 2.23 -2.19 -11.22
N VAL A 7 1.18 -1.80 -11.95
CA VAL A 7 0.94 -0.43 -12.37
C VAL A 7 -0.54 -0.13 -12.16
N ALA A 8 -0.84 1.00 -11.52
CA ALA A 8 -2.17 1.56 -11.44
C ALA A 8 -2.21 2.91 -12.16
N TRP A 9 -3.31 3.19 -12.83
CA TRP A 9 -3.55 4.45 -13.53
C TRP A 9 -5.00 4.90 -13.33
N TYR A 10 -5.22 6.21 -13.33
CA TYR A 10 -6.53 6.80 -13.17
C TYR A 10 -7.08 7.21 -14.55
N PRO A 11 -8.29 6.77 -14.92
CA PRO A 11 -8.95 7.24 -16.14
C PRO A 11 -9.07 8.77 -16.14
N SER A 12 -9.09 9.35 -17.34
CA SER A 12 -9.26 10.81 -17.49
C SER A 12 -10.65 11.27 -17.04
N ASP A 13 -11.63 10.37 -17.07
CA ASP A 13 -12.99 10.62 -16.61
C ASP A 13 -13.05 10.63 -15.08
N LYS A 14 -13.60 11.72 -14.53
CA LYS A 14 -13.61 11.95 -13.08
C LYS A 14 -14.51 10.95 -12.38
N GLY A 15 -13.95 10.25 -11.39
CA GLY A 15 -14.70 9.40 -10.46
C GLY A 15 -14.71 7.92 -10.81
N GLU A 16 -14.01 7.51 -11.87
CA GLU A 16 -13.78 6.09 -12.13
C GLU A 16 -12.71 5.52 -11.19
N ALA A 17 -12.91 4.25 -10.83
CA ALA A 17 -11.92 3.48 -10.08
C ALA A 17 -10.61 3.34 -10.90
N PRO A 18 -9.45 3.25 -10.25
CA PRO A 18 -8.18 3.09 -10.92
C PRO A 18 -8.13 1.76 -11.68
N GLY A 19 -7.60 1.80 -12.91
CA GLY A 19 -7.18 0.60 -13.61
C GLY A 19 -5.92 0.05 -12.97
N VAL A 20 -5.86 -1.27 -12.74
CA VAL A 20 -4.71 -1.92 -12.11
C VAL A 20 -4.27 -3.12 -12.93
N PHE A 21 -2.98 -3.16 -13.26
CA PHE A 21 -2.30 -4.31 -13.85
C PHE A 21 -1.27 -4.83 -12.86
N LYS A 22 -1.30 -6.13 -12.55
CA LYS A 22 -0.31 -6.80 -11.70
C LYS A 22 0.20 -8.05 -12.39
N SER A 23 1.47 -8.36 -12.18
CA SER A 23 2.05 -9.63 -12.62
C SER A 23 3.11 -10.11 -11.65
N VAL A 24 3.15 -11.43 -11.44
CA VAL A 24 4.24 -12.11 -10.73
C VAL A 24 5.47 -12.34 -11.63
N SER A 25 5.38 -11.95 -12.90
CA SER A 25 6.48 -11.96 -13.86
C SER A 25 7.22 -10.61 -13.86
N PRO A 26 8.53 -10.59 -14.13
CA PRO A 26 9.27 -9.33 -14.22
C PRO A 26 8.83 -8.44 -15.39
N ALA A 27 9.00 -7.12 -15.23
CA ALA A 27 8.52 -6.12 -16.18
C ALA A 27 9.14 -6.23 -17.57
N TRP A 28 10.43 -6.49 -17.64
CA TRP A 28 11.17 -6.56 -18.91
C TRP A 28 10.74 -7.72 -19.82
N ASN A 29 10.02 -8.72 -19.28
CA ASN A 29 9.58 -9.88 -20.04
C ASN A 29 8.04 -9.96 -20.18
N ASN A 30 7.31 -8.89 -19.84
CA ASN A 30 5.86 -8.88 -19.88
C ASN A 30 5.33 -8.16 -21.13
N GLN A 31 4.98 -8.94 -22.16
CA GLN A 31 4.51 -8.40 -23.44
C GLN A 31 3.17 -7.65 -23.34
N ASN A 32 2.32 -8.03 -22.38
CA ASN A 32 1.06 -7.34 -22.14
C ASN A 32 1.32 -5.95 -21.55
N LEU A 33 2.21 -5.84 -20.57
CA LEU A 33 2.62 -4.54 -20.03
C LEU A 33 3.22 -3.64 -21.11
N LEU A 34 4.13 -4.17 -21.95
CA LEU A 34 4.71 -3.41 -23.07
C LEU A 34 3.66 -2.94 -24.09
N SER A 35 2.55 -3.67 -24.21
CA SER A 35 1.46 -3.29 -25.10
C SER A 35 0.54 -2.24 -24.49
N LEU A 36 0.20 -2.41 -23.20
CA LEU A 36 -0.61 -1.48 -22.43
C LEU A 36 0.09 -0.13 -22.23
N SER A 37 1.38 -0.13 -21.90
CA SER A 37 2.14 1.10 -21.60
C SER A 37 2.29 2.05 -22.79
N ARG A 38 2.06 1.59 -24.02
CA ARG A 38 2.09 2.43 -25.22
C ARG A 38 0.83 3.27 -25.42
N VAL A 39 -0.30 2.85 -24.85
CA VAL A 39 -1.62 3.41 -25.16
C VAL A 39 -2.34 3.97 -23.93
N ILE A 40 -1.93 3.57 -22.73
CA ILE A 40 -2.49 4.10 -21.49
C ILE A 40 -1.86 5.45 -21.19
N HIS A 41 -2.73 6.45 -21.02
CA HIS A 41 -2.37 7.79 -20.56
C HIS A 41 -3.17 8.10 -19.30
N SER A 42 -2.52 8.74 -18.32
CA SER A 42 -3.15 9.16 -17.07
C SER A 42 -2.39 10.34 -16.47
N HIS A 43 -3.10 11.20 -15.74
CA HIS A 43 -2.49 12.27 -14.94
C HIS A 43 -1.84 11.74 -13.64
N CYS A 44 -2.19 10.54 -13.22
CA CYS A 44 -1.64 9.89 -12.04
C CYS A 44 -1.37 8.40 -12.32
N ILE A 45 -0.12 7.99 -12.15
CA ILE A 45 0.32 6.61 -12.33
C ILE A 45 1.15 6.21 -11.12
N LEU A 46 0.82 5.07 -10.52
CA LEU A 46 1.61 4.43 -9.47
C LEU A 46 2.17 3.13 -10.03
N ALA A 47 3.47 2.91 -9.90
CA ALA A 47 4.11 1.68 -10.35
C ALA A 47 5.03 1.13 -9.26
N HIS A 48 5.00 -0.18 -9.08
CA HIS A 48 5.80 -0.88 -8.09
C HIS A 48 6.47 -2.08 -8.74
N VAL A 49 7.74 -2.31 -8.43
CA VAL A 49 8.49 -3.53 -8.79
C VAL A 49 9.08 -4.07 -7.51
N CYS A 50 8.84 -5.35 -7.20
CA CYS A 50 9.42 -6.00 -6.03
C CYS A 50 10.36 -7.12 -6.47
N ALA A 51 11.52 -7.24 -5.84
CA ALA A 51 12.33 -8.44 -5.92
C ALA A 51 11.88 -9.40 -4.81
N ALA A 52 11.20 -10.48 -5.18
CA ALA A 52 10.79 -11.49 -4.20
C ALA A 52 12.03 -12.26 -3.72
N LEU A 53 12.09 -12.51 -2.41
CA LEU A 53 13.10 -13.40 -1.85
C LEU A 53 12.89 -14.82 -2.40
N PRO A 54 13.95 -15.51 -2.85
CA PRO A 54 13.82 -16.87 -3.37
C PRO A 54 13.10 -17.81 -2.40
N GLY A 55 12.09 -18.52 -2.90
CA GLY A 55 11.33 -19.52 -2.12
C GLY A 55 10.13 -18.97 -1.34
N LEU A 56 9.86 -17.67 -1.37
CA LEU A 56 8.60 -17.12 -0.88
C LEU A 56 7.53 -17.16 -1.97
N PRO A 57 6.28 -17.55 -1.65
CA PRO A 57 5.20 -17.57 -2.63
C PRO A 57 4.87 -16.13 -3.08
N VAL A 58 5.03 -15.88 -4.38
CA VAL A 58 4.58 -14.63 -5.01
C VAL A 58 3.15 -14.85 -5.51
N ALA A 59 2.19 -14.17 -4.87
CA ALA A 59 0.79 -14.19 -5.28
C ALA A 59 0.42 -12.84 -5.88
N GLN A 60 -0.27 -12.84 -7.02
CA GLN A 60 -0.68 -11.61 -7.71
C GLN A 60 -1.51 -10.67 -6.81
N LEU A 61 -2.31 -11.22 -5.88
CA LEU A 61 -3.08 -10.45 -4.90
C LEU A 61 -2.18 -9.63 -3.96
N ASN A 62 -0.98 -10.14 -3.67
CA ASN A 62 -0.01 -9.51 -2.78
C ASN A 62 0.87 -8.46 -3.49
N CYS A 63 0.83 -8.38 -4.82
CA CYS A 63 1.59 -7.39 -5.57
C CYS A 63 0.97 -5.99 -5.43
N HIS A 64 1.82 -4.97 -5.34
CA HIS A 64 1.40 -3.56 -5.37
C HIS A 64 1.19 -3.08 -6.81
N PRO A 65 0.44 -1.99 -7.04
CA PRO A 65 -0.38 -1.24 -6.07
C PRO A 65 -1.63 -2.01 -5.62
N ILE A 66 -2.00 -1.90 -4.35
CA ILE A 66 -3.29 -2.40 -3.84
C ILE A 66 -4.33 -1.30 -4.11
N ALA A 67 -5.52 -1.68 -4.57
CA ALA A 67 -6.57 -0.72 -4.88
C ALA A 67 -7.85 -1.06 -4.12
N TRP A 68 -8.52 -0.01 -3.62
CA TRP A 68 -9.81 -0.09 -2.98
C TRP A 68 -10.60 1.19 -3.27
N GLU A 69 -11.79 1.04 -3.85
CA GLU A 69 -12.58 2.14 -4.40
C GLU A 69 -11.73 3.07 -5.29
N GLN A 70 -11.62 4.35 -4.94
CA GLN A 70 -10.79 5.34 -5.64
C GLN A 70 -9.33 5.32 -5.23
N PHE A 71 -8.93 4.57 -4.20
CA PHE A 71 -7.58 4.65 -3.67
C PHE A 71 -6.65 3.61 -4.28
N THR A 72 -5.42 4.02 -4.56
CA THR A 72 -4.28 3.13 -4.83
C THR A 72 -3.23 3.33 -3.76
N PHE A 73 -2.65 2.22 -3.28
CA PHE A 73 -1.69 2.20 -2.20
C PHE A 73 -0.47 1.33 -2.53
N MET A 74 0.71 1.81 -2.18
CA MET A 74 1.98 1.10 -2.26
C MET A 74 2.73 1.19 -0.93
N HIS A 75 3.37 0.11 -0.53
CA HIS A 75 4.21 0.05 0.65
C HIS A 75 5.55 -0.62 0.30
N ASN A 76 6.64 0.10 0.51
CA ASN A 76 8.00 -0.42 0.45
C ASN A 76 8.58 -0.45 1.87
N GLY A 77 8.65 -1.65 2.44
CA GLY A 77 9.05 -1.81 3.82
C GLY A 77 8.50 -3.11 4.40
N SER A 78 8.58 -3.20 5.71
CA SER A 78 8.06 -4.35 6.45
C SER A 78 7.78 -3.97 7.89
N ILE A 79 6.75 -4.59 8.46
CA ILE A 79 6.54 -4.63 9.91
C ILE A 79 7.26 -5.86 10.45
N ARG A 80 8.26 -5.65 11.32
CA ARG A 80 8.95 -6.76 11.98
C ARG A 80 7.98 -7.41 12.98
N GLU A 81 7.97 -8.73 13.04
CA GLU A 81 6.98 -9.50 13.83
C GLU A 81 5.52 -9.28 13.39
N SER A 82 5.31 -9.12 12.07
CA SER A 82 4.01 -8.79 11.47
C SER A 82 2.85 -9.66 11.93
N GLN A 83 3.03 -10.94 12.25
CA GLN A 83 1.91 -11.81 12.67
C GLN A 83 1.22 -11.31 13.96
N THR A 84 1.98 -10.84 14.94
CA THR A 84 1.41 -10.32 16.21
C THR A 84 0.69 -9.01 15.96
N VAL A 85 1.34 -8.10 15.22
CA VAL A 85 0.79 -6.78 14.91
C VAL A 85 -0.44 -6.89 14.03
N LYS A 86 -0.43 -7.73 12.99
CA LYS A 86 -1.58 -7.97 12.11
C LYS A 86 -2.79 -8.46 12.89
N ARG A 87 -2.60 -9.39 13.83
CA ARG A 87 -3.70 -9.87 14.68
C ARG A 87 -4.33 -8.75 15.52
N GLN A 88 -3.51 -7.82 16.03
CA GLN A 88 -4.02 -6.67 16.78
C GLN A 88 -4.73 -5.69 15.86
N LEU A 89 -4.11 -5.34 14.73
CA LEU A 89 -4.69 -4.46 13.71
C LEU A 89 -6.05 -4.96 13.22
N TRP A 90 -6.19 -6.25 12.94
CA TRP A 90 -7.47 -6.82 12.51
C TRP A 90 -8.61 -6.66 13.51
N ARG A 91 -8.31 -6.47 14.81
CA ARG A 91 -9.33 -6.19 15.83
C ARG A 91 -9.76 -4.73 15.85
N GLU A 92 -8.92 -3.84 15.34
CA GLU A 92 -9.18 -2.40 15.27
C GLU A 92 -9.87 -2.01 13.97
N LEU A 93 -9.74 -2.84 12.91
CA LEU A 93 -10.39 -2.60 11.63
C LEU A 93 -11.92 -2.67 11.74
N SER A 94 -12.59 -1.80 10.99
CA SER A 94 -14.04 -1.90 10.76
C SER A 94 -14.39 -3.16 9.97
N ASP A 95 -15.62 -3.65 10.13
CA ASP A 95 -16.12 -4.79 9.35
C ASP A 95 -16.01 -4.54 7.84
N SER A 96 -16.27 -3.30 7.39
CA SER A 96 -16.13 -2.91 5.99
C SER A 96 -14.70 -3.02 5.49
N SER A 97 -13.73 -2.52 6.25
CA SER A 97 -12.32 -2.56 5.86
C SER A 97 -11.74 -3.96 5.94
N TYR A 98 -12.20 -4.76 6.90
CA TYR A 98 -11.82 -6.16 6.98
C TYR A 98 -12.36 -6.99 5.81
N ALA A 99 -13.61 -6.78 5.42
CA ALA A 99 -14.32 -7.61 4.44
C ALA A 99 -13.74 -7.55 3.02
N TRP A 100 -13.06 -6.47 2.63
CA TRP A 100 -12.50 -6.35 1.28
C TRP A 100 -11.07 -6.89 1.15
N MET A 101 -10.34 -7.09 2.25
CA MET A 101 -8.98 -7.64 2.19
C MET A 101 -9.00 -9.06 1.60
N GLN A 102 -8.09 -9.34 0.68
CA GLN A 102 -7.97 -10.64 -0.02
C GLN A 102 -6.57 -11.24 0.05
N GLY A 103 -5.56 -10.40 0.23
CA GLY A 103 -4.17 -10.77 0.36
C GLY A 103 -3.78 -11.18 1.79
N THR A 104 -2.48 -11.43 1.94
CA THR A 104 -1.89 -11.90 3.19
C THR A 104 -0.71 -11.05 3.64
N THR A 105 -0.42 -9.94 2.96
CA THR A 105 0.68 -9.03 3.30
C THR A 105 0.34 -8.13 4.49
N ASP A 106 1.36 -7.59 5.13
CA ASP A 106 1.22 -6.45 6.03
C ASP A 106 0.72 -5.21 5.28
N SER A 107 1.19 -4.97 4.06
CA SER A 107 0.75 -3.85 3.21
C SER A 107 -0.76 -3.72 3.06
N GLU A 108 -1.49 -4.83 2.88
CA GLU A 108 -2.95 -4.77 2.74
C GLU A 108 -3.63 -4.40 4.06
N THR A 109 -3.12 -4.93 5.18
CA THR A 109 -3.62 -4.56 6.52
C THR A 109 -3.32 -3.10 6.86
N ILE A 110 -2.14 -2.58 6.47
CA ILE A 110 -1.79 -1.16 6.61
C ILE A 110 -2.76 -0.30 5.78
N PHE A 111 -3.06 -0.73 4.55
CA PHE A 111 -3.99 0.02 3.68
C PHE A 111 -5.43 0.01 4.22
N ALA A 112 -5.91 -1.11 4.76
CA ALA A 112 -7.21 -1.18 5.41
C ALA A 112 -7.30 -0.23 6.62
N LEU A 113 -6.25 -0.14 7.44
CA LEU A 113 -6.19 0.82 8.55
C LEU A 113 -6.23 2.27 8.03
N PHE A 114 -5.47 2.58 6.98
CA PHE A 114 -5.51 3.89 6.34
C PHE A 114 -6.93 4.24 5.87
N VAL A 115 -7.66 3.30 5.25
CA VAL A 115 -9.03 3.50 4.77
C VAL A 115 -9.98 3.82 5.91
N ASP A 116 -9.90 3.11 7.04
CA ASP A 116 -10.72 3.37 8.22
C ASP A 116 -10.45 4.76 8.80
N ILE A 117 -9.18 5.11 8.99
CA ILE A 117 -8.76 6.42 9.51
C ILE A 117 -9.20 7.53 8.57
N TYR A 118 -8.98 7.37 7.27
CA TYR A 118 -9.43 8.33 6.27
C TYR A 118 -10.95 8.49 6.32
N SER A 119 -11.72 7.40 6.37
CA SER A 119 -13.19 7.46 6.39
C SER A 119 -13.72 8.17 7.65
N ALA A 120 -13.05 8.03 8.79
CA ALA A 120 -13.43 8.67 10.04
C ALA A 120 -13.14 10.19 10.09
N HIS A 121 -12.13 10.67 9.37
CA HIS A 121 -11.76 12.09 9.36
C HIS A 121 -12.75 12.95 8.56
N LYS A 122 -13.15 14.11 9.12
CA LYS A 122 -14.05 15.09 8.49
C LYS A 122 -13.37 16.45 8.37
N GLY A 123 -13.68 17.20 7.30
CA GLY A 123 -13.54 18.66 7.31
C GLY A 123 -12.26 19.27 6.71
N GLU A 124 -11.56 18.60 5.80
CA GLU A 124 -10.33 19.13 5.17
C GLU A 124 -10.34 18.95 3.64
N SER A 125 -9.37 19.56 2.95
CA SER A 125 -9.10 19.22 1.55
C SER A 125 -8.74 17.74 1.41
N SER A 126 -8.97 17.14 0.23
CA SER A 126 -8.69 15.71 0.01
C SER A 126 -7.24 15.32 0.31
N THR A 127 -6.29 16.22 0.03
CA THR A 127 -4.85 16.01 0.26
C THR A 127 -4.47 16.07 1.74
N GLU A 128 -4.94 17.07 2.48
CA GLU A 128 -4.63 17.21 3.92
C GLU A 128 -5.20 16.03 4.70
N LYS A 129 -6.45 15.67 4.41
CA LYS A 129 -7.10 14.50 4.99
C LYS A 129 -6.32 13.22 4.72
N MET A 130 -5.81 13.06 3.49
CA MET A 130 -4.97 11.92 3.10
C MET A 130 -3.64 11.93 3.85
N ALA A 131 -3.02 13.10 4.05
CA ALA A 131 -1.78 13.24 4.79
C ALA A 131 -1.95 12.90 6.28
N THR A 132 -3.00 13.42 6.90
CA THR A 132 -3.38 13.08 8.28
C THR A 132 -3.60 11.58 8.42
N ALA A 133 -4.35 10.95 7.51
CA ALA A 133 -4.59 9.51 7.55
C ALA A 133 -3.30 8.68 7.39
N VAL A 134 -2.35 9.08 6.54
CA VAL A 134 -1.04 8.44 6.42
C VAL A 134 -0.25 8.57 7.72
N LEU A 135 -0.20 9.76 8.31
CA LEU A 135 0.52 9.99 9.57
C LEU A 135 -0.08 9.18 10.73
N THR A 136 -1.39 9.22 10.92
CA THR A 136 -2.07 8.46 11.99
C THR A 136 -1.94 6.95 11.78
N THR A 137 -1.93 6.47 10.53
CA THR A 137 -1.63 5.05 10.22
C THR A 137 -0.24 4.65 10.74
N ILE A 138 0.78 5.46 10.45
CA ILE A 138 2.16 5.21 10.90
C ILE A 138 2.25 5.24 12.43
N GLU A 139 1.66 6.25 13.07
CA GLU A 139 1.65 6.39 14.53
C GLU A 139 0.95 5.22 15.23
N SER A 140 -0.16 4.75 14.66
CA SER A 140 -0.93 3.61 15.21
C SER A 140 -0.10 2.32 15.16
N ILE A 141 0.56 2.04 14.05
CA ILE A 141 1.44 0.87 13.90
C ILE A 141 2.63 0.97 14.87
N GLU A 142 3.26 2.15 15.00
CA GLU A 142 4.37 2.35 15.94
C GLU A 142 3.92 2.15 17.39
N SER A 143 2.73 2.65 17.75
CA SER A 143 2.14 2.50 19.07
C SER A 143 1.88 1.03 19.40
N LEU A 144 1.30 0.28 18.45
CA LEU A 144 1.04 -1.15 18.61
C LEU A 144 2.33 -1.94 18.82
N LEU A 145 3.36 -1.69 17.99
CA LEU A 145 4.69 -2.31 18.13
C LEU A 145 5.28 -2.06 19.52
N LYS A 146 5.25 -0.80 20.00
CA LYS A 146 5.72 -0.45 21.35
C LYS A 146 4.92 -1.16 22.45
N SER A 147 3.59 -1.19 22.33
CA SER A 147 2.71 -1.82 23.32
C SER A 147 2.90 -3.34 23.43
N ALA A 148 3.25 -3.98 22.33
CA ALA A 148 3.54 -5.41 22.27
C ALA A 148 4.98 -5.75 22.71
N GLY A 149 5.79 -4.74 23.07
CA GLY A 149 7.18 -4.93 23.50
C GLY A 149 8.15 -5.22 22.37
N HIS A 150 7.75 -5.01 21.11
CA HIS A 150 8.59 -5.28 19.95
C HIS A 150 9.51 -4.09 19.67
N THR A 151 10.81 -4.30 19.88
CA THR A 151 11.86 -3.29 19.62
C THR A 151 12.44 -3.38 18.21
N ALA A 152 12.07 -4.41 17.46
CA ALA A 152 12.60 -4.64 16.13
C ALA A 152 12.26 -3.49 15.16
N GLY A 153 11.10 -2.82 15.32
CA GLY A 153 10.70 -1.64 14.55
C GLY A 153 9.96 -1.94 13.23
N CYS A 154 9.78 -0.93 12.39
CA CYS A 154 9.18 -1.05 11.07
C CYS A 154 9.80 -0.08 10.07
N ASP A 155 9.66 -0.40 8.79
CA ASP A 155 9.91 0.50 7.66
C ASP A 155 8.57 0.68 6.94
N LEU A 156 8.10 1.92 6.82
CA LEU A 156 6.76 2.26 6.31
C LEU A 156 6.85 3.37 5.26
N ASN A 157 7.50 3.07 4.13
CA ASN A 157 7.51 4.01 3.00
C ASN A 157 6.23 3.80 2.20
N LEU A 158 5.26 4.70 2.40
CA LEU A 158 3.91 4.57 1.86
C LEU A 158 3.73 5.54 0.70
N ALA A 159 2.99 5.13 -0.32
CA ALA A 159 2.47 6.02 -1.35
C ALA A 159 0.99 5.74 -1.54
N VAL A 160 0.16 6.76 -1.40
CA VAL A 160 -1.29 6.67 -1.59
C VAL A 160 -1.77 7.76 -2.53
N SER A 161 -2.76 7.44 -3.35
CA SER A 161 -3.44 8.42 -4.22
C SER A 161 -4.91 8.09 -4.37
N ASP A 162 -5.72 9.10 -4.65
CA ASP A 162 -7.12 8.99 -5.10
C ASP A 162 -7.31 9.43 -6.57
N GLY A 163 -6.20 9.56 -7.31
CA GLY A 163 -6.15 10.05 -8.68
C GLY A 163 -6.13 11.56 -8.85
N ARG A 164 -6.44 12.33 -7.80
CA ARG A 164 -6.37 13.81 -7.78
C ARG A 164 -5.28 14.32 -6.87
N SER A 165 -5.15 13.69 -5.71
CA SER A 165 -4.17 13.95 -4.67
C SER A 165 -3.29 12.72 -4.51
N ALA A 166 -2.05 12.94 -4.10
CA ALA A 166 -1.15 11.88 -3.69
C ALA A 166 -0.36 12.31 -2.46
N VAL A 167 -0.12 11.36 -1.56
CA VAL A 167 0.72 11.53 -0.38
C VAL A 167 1.74 10.40 -0.37
N VAL A 168 2.99 10.77 -0.09
CA VAL A 168 4.10 9.83 0.03
C VAL A 168 4.80 10.07 1.36
N SER A 169 5.15 9.00 2.06
CA SER A 169 5.92 9.03 3.30
C SER A 169 7.22 8.24 3.15
N ARG A 170 8.20 8.61 3.95
CA ARG A 170 9.36 7.78 4.25
C ARG A 170 9.50 7.69 5.76
N TYR A 171 9.45 6.48 6.31
CA TYR A 171 9.48 6.28 7.76
C TYR A 171 10.21 4.99 8.11
N SER A 172 11.05 5.06 9.15
CA SER A 172 11.69 3.91 9.77
C SER A 172 11.83 4.16 11.27
N THR A 173 11.62 3.13 12.09
CA THR A 173 11.82 3.22 13.54
C THR A 173 13.28 3.54 13.88
N LYS A 174 13.52 4.47 14.82
CA LYS A 174 14.87 4.98 15.21
C LYS A 174 15.90 3.85 15.37
N GLY A 175 17.03 3.97 14.67
CA GLY A 175 18.17 3.06 14.76
C GLY A 175 18.41 2.20 13.51
N ALA A 176 17.44 2.12 12.61
CA ALA A 176 17.61 1.52 11.28
C ALA A 176 17.83 2.63 10.23
N THR A 177 18.79 2.45 9.34
CA THR A 177 18.83 3.20 8.07
C THR A 177 17.59 2.80 7.27
N PRO A 178 16.71 3.75 6.88
CA PRO A 178 15.53 3.40 6.10
C PRO A 178 15.98 2.76 4.79
N ASN A 179 15.29 1.70 4.37
CA ASN A 179 15.43 1.16 3.03
C ASN A 179 15.17 2.26 1.98
N SER A 180 15.84 2.10 0.83
CA SER A 180 15.73 2.97 -0.34
C SER A 180 14.31 3.01 -0.89
#